data_AF-A0A7K4DEE6-F1
#
_entry.id   AF-A0A7K4DEE6-F1
#
_cell.length_a   1.000
_cell.length_b   1.000
_cell.length_c   1.000
_cell.angle_alpha   90.00
_cell.angle_beta   90.00
_cell.angle_gamma   90.00
#
_symmetry.space_group_name_H-M   'P 1'
#
loop_
_entity.id
_entity.type
_entity.pdbx_description
1 polymer ?
#
loop_
_entity_poly.entity_id
_entity_poly.type
_entity_poly.pdbx_seq_one_letter_code
_entity_poly.pdbx_strand_id
1 'polypeptide(L)' 'RGVARPSDCRLFGKGCTPRTPIGPCMVSHEGACRIWHLYESKRA' A
#
# COMPACT_ATOMS: atom_id res chain seq x y z
N ARG A 1 13.99 2.34 2.06
CA ARG A 1 14.09 3.55 2.92
C ARG A 1 12.72 3.81 3.56
N GLY A 2 12.64 3.90 4.89
CA GLY A 2 11.39 4.15 5.64
C GLY A 2 11.12 5.64 5.89
N VAL A 3 11.24 6.46 4.85
CA VAL A 3 11.17 7.94 4.96
C VAL A 3 9.73 8.46 4.80
N ALA A 4 8.87 7.70 4.14
CA ALA A 4 7.47 8.05 3.90
C ALA A 4 6.56 6.86 4.23
N ARG A 5 5.38 7.14 4.75
CA ARG A 5 4.34 6.13 5.02
C ARG A 5 3.52 5.88 3.75
N PRO A 6 2.87 4.71 3.60
CA PRO A 6 1.96 4.47 2.49
C PRO A 6 0.85 5.53 2.38
N SER A 7 0.38 6.08 3.51
CA SER A 7 -0.57 7.20 3.56
C SER A 7 -0.07 8.50 2.91
N ASP A 8 1.25 8.71 2.88
CA ASP A 8 1.86 9.90 2.26
C ASP A 8 1.92 9.76 0.73
N CYS A 9 1.70 8.54 0.20
CA CYS A 9 1.66 8.29 -1.24
C CYS A 9 0.28 8.66 -1.80
N ARG A 10 0.23 9.66 -2.67
CA ARG A 10 -1.02 10.15 -3.29
C ARG A 10 -1.82 9.09 -4.06
N LEU A 11 -1.16 8.01 -4.49
CA LEU A 11 -1.77 6.92 -5.25
C LEU A 11 -2.30 5.79 -4.35
N PHE A 12 -1.85 5.70 -3.10
CA PHE A 12 -2.19 4.62 -2.18
C PHE A 12 -3.71 4.55 -1.91
N GLY A 13 -4.30 3.36 -2.05
CA GLY A 13 -5.72 3.12 -1.80
C GLY A 13 -6.68 3.68 -2.86
N LYS A 14 -6.18 4.47 -3.82
CA LYS A 14 -6.98 5.01 -4.95
C LYS A 14 -6.61 4.34 -6.26
N GLY A 15 -5.46 4.72 -6.83
CA GLY A 15 -4.96 4.16 -8.08
C GLY A 15 -4.03 2.96 -7.88
N CYS A 16 -3.29 2.96 -6.78
CA CYS A 16 -2.42 1.87 -6.37
C CYS A 16 -3.17 1.01 -5.35
N THR A 17 -3.59 -0.18 -5.76
CA THR A 17 -4.30 -1.16 -4.94
C THR A 17 -3.69 -2.55 -5.12
N PRO A 18 -4.00 -3.54 -4.25
CA PRO A 18 -3.60 -4.94 -4.45
C PRO A 18 -4.01 -5.54 -5.79
N ARG A 19 -5.08 -5.02 -6.40
CA ARG A 19 -5.64 -5.49 -7.68
C ARG A 19 -5.03 -4.73 -8.87
N THR A 20 -4.66 -3.46 -8.67
CA THR A 20 -3.97 -2.60 -9.63
C THR A 20 -2.70 -2.00 -9.02
N PRO A 21 -1.64 -2.80 -8.82
CA PRO A 21 -0.43 -2.30 -8.17
C PRO A 21 0.39 -1.46 -9.15
N ILE A 22 0.70 -0.22 -8.76
CA ILE A 22 1.52 0.71 -9.59
C ILE A 22 3.01 0.53 -9.30
N GLY A 23 3.38 0.09 -8.10
CA GLY A 23 4.77 -0.01 -7.68
C GLY A 23 5.06 -1.24 -6.80
N PRO A 24 6.34 -1.57 -6.61
CA PRO A 24 6.76 -2.79 -5.93
C PRO A 24 6.27 -2.84 -4.46
N CYS A 25 6.10 -1.68 -3.81
CA CYS A 25 5.58 -1.62 -2.45
C CYS A 25 4.16 -2.19 -2.29
N MET A 26 3.38 -2.25 -3.38
CA MET A 26 2.01 -2.78 -3.42
C MET A 26 1.92 -4.17 -4.07
N VAL A 27 2.90 -4.55 -4.89
CA VAL A 27 2.99 -5.90 -5.49
C VAL A 27 3.49 -6.90 -4.44
N SER A 28 4.56 -6.57 -3.73
CA SER A 28 5.21 -7.48 -2.80
C SER A 28 4.33 -7.74 -1.57
N HIS A 29 4.27 -8.99 -1.12
CA HIS A 29 3.57 -9.37 0.11
C HIS A 29 4.21 -8.75 1.36
N GLU A 30 5.53 -8.59 1.33
CA GLU A 30 6.32 -7.86 2.34
C GLU A 30 6.35 -6.34 2.10
N GLY A 31 5.65 -5.87 1.08
CA GLY A 31 5.61 -4.46 0.72
C GLY A 31 4.83 -3.66 1.74
N ALA A 32 5.41 -2.54 2.21
CA ALA A 32 4.76 -1.68 3.19
C ALA A 32 3.37 -1.22 2.72
N CYS A 33 3.18 -0.88 1.44
CA CYS A 33 1.88 -0.48 0.91
C CYS A 33 0.88 -1.67 0.92
N ARG A 34 1.31 -2.87 0.52
CA ARG A 34 0.46 -4.07 0.56
C ARG A 34 -0.02 -4.38 1.97
N ILE A 35 0.90 -4.41 2.93
CA ILE A 35 0.61 -4.67 4.34
C ILE A 35 -0.36 -3.61 4.88
N TRP A 36 -0.06 -2.34 4.65
CA TRP A 36 -0.89 -1.24 5.14
C TRP A 36 -2.33 -1.33 4.62
N HIS A 37 -2.50 -1.60 3.32
CA HIS A 37 -3.82 -1.78 2.72
C HIS A 37 -4.58 -2.99 3.29
N LEU A 38 -3.88 -4.09 3.59
CA LEU A 38 -4.51 -5.27 4.20
C LEU A 38 -5.00 -4.98 5.62
N TYR A 39 -4.17 -4.33 6.45
CA TYR A 39 -4.52 -4.06 7.85
C TYR A 39 -5.51 -2.90 8.01
N GLU A 40 -5.47 -1.86 7.16
CA GLU A 40 -6.53 -0.83 7.14
C GLU A 40 -7.90 -1.43 6.78
N SER A 41 -7.95 -2.38 5.84
CA SER A 41 -9.21 -3.04 5.47
C SER A 41 -9.77 -3.99 6.54
N LYS A 42 -8.92 -4.47 7.46
CA LYS A 42 -9.30 -5.36 8.56
C LYS A 42 -9.66 -4.65 9.87
N ARG A 43 -9.61 -3.31 9.90
CA ARG A 43 -9.94 -2.51 11.08
C ARG A 43 -11.41 -2.04 11.12
N ALA A 44 -12.26 -2.62 10.27
CA ALA A 44 -13.71 -2.48 10.30
C ALA A 44 -14.35 -3.52 11.23
#